data_AF-A0A7W1U9Q8-F1
#
_entry.id   AF-A0A7W1U9Q8-F1
#
_cell.length_a   1.000
_cell.length_b   1.000
_cell.length_c   1.000
_cell.angle_alpha   90.00
_cell.angle_beta   90.00
_cell.angle_gamma   90.00
#
_symmetry.space_group_name_H-M   'P 1'
#
loop_
_entity.id
_entity.type
_entity.pdbx_description
1 polymer ?
#
loop_
_entity_poly.entity_id
_entity_poly.type
_entity_poly.pdbx_seq_one_letter_code
_entity_poly.pdbx_strand_id
1 'polypeptide(L)'
;MHASAGFAESIVEFFPALHDLGIVNHAFVRRIPGIDVATERAVALTRLDAAHRALRGELGFGEDDFVTAEQVHSDKIATIDEPVRSDFCAPGADGLVTDQRGVSLGIYVADCCAVYLVDPVRRAIGLIHSGKKGTELAIVVRAIEQLHARFGSESANLVVQLSPCIRPPHYEVEFAAEIVRQARAAGVRQVYDSGECTACDLQRYYSYRAEKARTGRMLALLALT
;
A
#
# COMPACT_ATOMS: atom_id res chain seq x y z
N MET A 1 27.14 -13.10 9.19
CA MET A 1 25.82 -13.10 9.85
C MET A 1 24.78 -13.29 8.75
N HIS A 2 24.35 -14.53 8.50
CA HIS A 2 23.46 -14.89 7.36
C HIS A 2 22.02 -15.24 7.82
N ALA A 3 21.60 -14.73 8.98
CA ALA A 3 20.28 -15.02 9.56
C ALA A 3 19.17 -14.03 9.14
N SER A 4 19.49 -12.91 8.47
CA SER A 4 18.51 -11.86 8.16
C SER A 4 17.68 -12.13 6.90
N ALA A 5 18.27 -12.69 5.84
CA ALA A 5 17.59 -12.89 4.55
C ALA A 5 16.34 -13.80 4.65
N GLY A 6 16.45 -14.92 5.39
CA GLY A 6 15.33 -15.86 5.54
C GLY A 6 14.19 -15.36 6.46
N PHE A 7 14.48 -14.40 7.35
CA PHE A 7 13.45 -13.80 8.20
C PHE A 7 12.62 -12.78 7.40
N ALA A 8 13.28 -11.92 6.61
CA ALA A 8 12.62 -10.96 5.73
C ALA A 8 11.74 -11.65 4.68
N GLU A 9 12.21 -12.74 4.03
CA GLU A 9 11.42 -13.51 3.07
C GLU A 9 10.13 -14.11 3.69
N SER A 10 10.12 -14.39 4.99
CA SER A 10 8.97 -15.00 5.67
C SER A 10 7.85 -14.01 6.01
N ILE A 11 8.14 -12.71 6.09
CA ILE A 11 7.19 -11.64 6.50
C ILE A 11 6.98 -10.57 5.43
N VAL A 12 7.64 -10.69 4.28
CA VAL A 12 7.41 -9.82 3.12
C VAL A 12 6.66 -10.62 2.06
N GLU A 13 5.82 -9.93 1.30
CA GLU A 13 5.13 -10.46 0.14
C GLU A 13 5.43 -9.58 -1.07
N PHE A 14 5.73 -10.23 -2.19
CA PHE A 14 5.97 -9.58 -3.48
C PHE A 14 4.90 -10.04 -4.46
N PHE A 15 4.36 -9.09 -5.20
CA PHE A 15 3.38 -9.37 -6.25
C PHE A 15 4.06 -9.57 -7.62
N PRO A 16 3.88 -10.72 -8.30
CA PRO A 16 4.48 -10.98 -9.62
C PRO A 16 4.12 -9.90 -10.65
N ALA A 17 2.87 -9.45 -10.65
CA ALA A 17 2.38 -8.43 -11.58
C ALA A 17 3.14 -7.09 -11.51
N LEU A 18 3.73 -6.76 -10.36
CA LEU A 18 4.57 -5.57 -10.19
C LEU A 18 6.05 -5.90 -10.40
N HIS A 19 6.49 -7.07 -9.91
CA HIS A 19 7.87 -7.53 -10.03
C HIS A 19 8.30 -7.64 -11.50
N ASP A 20 7.45 -8.24 -12.33
CA ASP A 20 7.72 -8.52 -13.74
C ASP A 20 7.83 -7.24 -14.59
N LEU A 21 7.40 -6.08 -14.07
CA LEU A 21 7.54 -4.80 -14.76
C LEU A 21 9.00 -4.31 -14.81
N GLY A 22 9.84 -4.70 -13.84
CA GLY A 22 11.26 -4.33 -13.80
C GLY A 22 11.55 -2.83 -13.69
N ILE A 23 10.56 -2.01 -13.30
CA ILE A 23 10.69 -0.55 -13.19
C ILE A 23 10.30 0.00 -11.82
N VAL A 24 9.88 -0.87 -10.90
CA VAL A 24 9.48 -0.53 -9.54
C VAL A 24 10.12 -1.47 -8.54
N ASN A 25 10.40 -0.94 -7.35
CA ASN A 25 10.63 -1.71 -6.16
C ASN A 25 9.33 -1.67 -5.34
N HIS A 26 8.83 -2.82 -4.93
CA HIS A 26 7.59 -2.91 -4.16
C HIS A 26 7.70 -4.00 -3.10
N ALA A 27 6.93 -3.84 -2.03
CA ALA A 27 6.78 -4.85 -1.01
C ALA A 27 5.45 -4.69 -0.28
N PHE A 28 4.95 -5.79 0.27
CA PHE A 28 3.90 -5.78 1.29
C PHE A 28 4.43 -6.45 2.56
N VAL A 29 4.76 -5.65 3.57
CA VAL A 29 5.24 -6.14 4.87
C VAL A 29 4.04 -6.62 5.67
N ARG A 30 4.03 -7.91 5.98
CA ARG A 30 3.01 -8.62 6.75
C ARG A 30 3.21 -8.43 8.26
N ARG A 31 2.51 -9.20 9.10
CA ARG A 31 2.68 -9.15 10.56
C ARG A 31 4.13 -9.39 10.94
N ILE A 32 4.67 -8.53 11.80
CA ILE A 32 5.99 -8.69 12.40
C ILE A 32 5.82 -9.39 13.76
N PRO A 33 6.37 -10.60 13.94
CA PRO A 33 6.26 -11.33 15.21
C PRO A 33 7.11 -10.69 16.30
N GLY A 34 6.73 -10.89 17.56
CA GLY A 34 7.52 -10.48 18.73
C GLY A 34 7.39 -9.01 19.13
N ILE A 35 6.57 -8.21 18.43
CA ILE A 35 6.27 -6.82 18.81
C ILE A 35 4.85 -6.77 19.38
N ASP A 36 4.71 -6.31 20.62
CA ASP A 36 3.38 -6.07 21.21
C ASP A 36 2.73 -4.87 20.54
N VAL A 37 1.67 -5.12 19.79
CA VAL A 37 0.89 -4.10 19.06
C VAL A 37 -0.58 -4.10 19.47
N ALA A 38 -0.95 -4.74 20.57
CA ALA A 38 -2.33 -4.83 21.06
C ALA A 38 -2.82 -3.51 21.71
N THR A 39 -2.72 -2.43 20.94
CA THR A 39 -2.87 -1.03 21.37
C THR A 39 -3.46 -0.20 20.23
N GLU A 40 -3.77 1.05 20.52
CA GLU A 40 -4.20 2.06 19.56
C GLU A 40 -3.17 2.30 18.44
N ARG A 41 -3.66 2.72 17.26
CA ARG A 41 -2.87 2.83 16.02
C ARG A 41 -1.55 3.59 16.20
N ALA A 42 -1.59 4.76 16.84
CA ALA A 42 -0.42 5.62 16.96
C ALA A 42 0.73 4.92 17.71
N VAL A 43 0.43 4.32 18.87
CA VAL A 43 1.42 3.59 19.67
C VAL A 43 1.87 2.32 18.96
N ALA A 44 0.96 1.60 18.28
CA ALA A 44 1.33 0.43 17.50
C ALA A 44 2.33 0.77 16.38
N LEU A 45 2.11 1.88 15.66
CA LEU A 45 3.04 2.38 14.64
C LEU A 45 4.39 2.79 15.24
N THR A 46 4.40 3.48 16.38
CA THR A 46 5.65 3.80 17.10
C THR A 46 6.44 2.55 17.46
N ARG A 47 5.77 1.48 17.90
CA ARG A 47 6.42 0.20 18.25
C ARG A 47 6.93 -0.55 17.01
N LEU A 48 6.30 -0.37 15.85
CA LEU A 48 6.70 -0.98 14.59
C LEU A 48 7.78 -0.19 13.83
N ASP A 49 7.99 1.09 14.14
CA ASP A 49 8.86 2.01 13.39
C ASP A 49 10.27 1.46 13.15
N ALA A 50 10.93 0.99 14.20
CA ALA A 50 12.29 0.46 14.10
C ALA A 50 12.38 -0.76 13.16
N ALA A 51 11.40 -1.67 13.23
CA ALA A 51 11.35 -2.86 12.40
C ALA A 51 11.02 -2.50 10.94
N HIS A 52 10.08 -1.59 10.71
CA HIS A 52 9.78 -1.09 9.36
C HIS A 52 10.97 -0.37 8.73
N ARG A 53 11.70 0.47 9.49
CA ARG A 53 12.91 1.14 8.99
C ARG A 53 14.00 0.14 8.62
N ALA A 54 14.22 -0.88 9.45
CA ALA A 54 15.18 -1.94 9.15
C ALA A 54 14.80 -2.70 7.86
N LEU A 55 13.53 -3.10 7.74
CA LEU A 55 13.03 -3.78 6.54
C LEU A 55 13.12 -2.90 5.29
N ARG A 56 12.82 -1.60 5.38
CA ARG A 56 13.03 -0.67 4.25
C ARG A 56 14.49 -0.68 3.79
N GLY A 57 15.44 -0.65 4.73
CA GLY A 57 16.86 -0.74 4.41
C GLY A 57 17.24 -2.05 3.70
N GLU A 58 16.78 -3.19 4.21
CA GLU A 58 17.04 -4.51 3.61
C GLU A 58 16.38 -4.70 2.24
N LEU A 59 15.22 -4.08 2.03
CA LEU A 59 14.44 -4.17 0.80
C LEU A 59 14.84 -3.14 -0.27
N GLY A 60 15.87 -2.32 -0.03
CA GLY A 60 16.35 -1.35 -1.00
C GLY A 60 15.52 -0.06 -1.09
N PHE A 61 14.79 0.29 -0.03
CA PHE A 61 14.11 1.58 0.16
C PHE A 61 14.84 2.50 1.17
N GLY A 62 16.04 2.12 1.60
CA GLY A 62 16.75 2.78 2.70
C GLY A 62 17.31 4.16 2.36
N GLU A 63 17.67 4.38 1.09
CA GLU A 63 18.21 5.65 0.59
C GLU A 63 17.12 6.58 0.04
N ASP A 64 15.89 6.08 -0.12
CA ASP A 64 14.76 6.87 -0.61
C ASP A 64 14.15 7.71 0.52
N ASP A 65 13.70 8.91 0.17
CA ASP A 65 12.83 9.69 1.04
C ASP A 65 11.49 8.96 1.20
N PHE A 66 11.11 8.64 2.44
CA PHE A 66 9.92 7.84 2.70
C PHE A 66 8.70 8.71 2.95
N VAL A 67 7.73 8.63 2.04
CA VAL A 67 6.49 9.41 2.10
C VAL A 67 5.32 8.50 2.46
N THR A 68 4.62 8.85 3.53
CA THR A 68 3.40 8.18 3.97
C THR A 68 2.18 9.10 3.85
N ALA A 69 0.98 8.55 3.89
CA ALA A 69 -0.25 9.33 4.02
C ALA A 69 -0.76 9.29 5.46
N GLU A 70 -1.41 10.36 5.93
CA GLU A 70 -2.01 10.40 7.27
C GLU A 70 -3.10 9.33 7.45
N GLN A 71 -3.86 9.06 6.38
CA GLN A 71 -4.94 8.09 6.25
C GLN A 71 -6.15 8.39 7.14
N VAL A 72 -6.91 9.42 6.75
CA VAL A 72 -8.11 9.90 7.46
C VAL A 72 -9.41 9.28 6.91
N HIS A 73 -9.30 8.23 6.08
CA HIS A 73 -10.41 7.56 5.39
C HIS A 73 -11.22 8.54 4.52
N SER A 74 -10.50 9.38 3.78
CA SER A 74 -11.00 10.27 2.74
C SER A 74 -10.75 9.68 1.34
N ASP A 75 -10.91 10.51 0.33
CA ASP A 75 -10.61 10.26 -1.08
C ASP A 75 -9.50 11.19 -1.61
N LYS A 76 -8.81 11.89 -0.71
CA LYS A 76 -7.74 12.84 -1.04
C LYS A 76 -6.46 12.09 -1.35
N ILE A 77 -5.79 12.51 -2.43
CA ILE A 77 -4.52 11.95 -2.87
C ILE A 77 -3.50 13.09 -2.92
N ALA A 78 -2.36 12.88 -2.28
CA ALA A 78 -1.24 13.81 -2.39
C ALA A 78 -0.40 13.48 -3.63
N THR A 79 -0.16 14.48 -4.47
CA THR A 79 0.87 14.39 -5.52
C THR A 79 2.20 14.78 -4.92
N ILE A 80 3.22 13.92 -5.09
CA ILE A 80 4.59 14.17 -4.70
C ILE A 80 5.38 14.46 -5.98
N ASP A 81 5.32 15.70 -6.46
CA ASP A 81 5.98 16.18 -7.70
C ASP A 81 7.09 17.22 -7.41
N GLU A 82 7.32 17.54 -6.14
CA GLU A 82 8.46 18.33 -5.68
C GLU A 82 9.49 17.44 -4.95
N PRO A 83 10.80 17.77 -5.01
CA PRO A 83 11.83 17.03 -4.30
C PRO A 83 11.54 16.97 -2.80
N VAL A 84 11.45 15.76 -2.26
CA VAL A 84 11.42 15.50 -0.83
C VAL A 84 12.87 15.62 -0.30
N ARG A 85 13.03 15.94 0.99
CA ARG A 85 14.36 16.10 1.62
C ARG A 85 14.53 15.28 2.90
N SER A 86 13.46 14.64 3.33
CA SER A 86 13.39 13.76 4.50
C SER A 86 12.04 13.04 4.51
N ASP A 87 11.94 11.95 5.29
CA ASP A 87 10.68 11.26 5.57
C ASP A 87 9.53 12.24 5.88
N PHE A 88 8.37 12.03 5.24
CA PHE A 88 7.23 12.95 5.30
C PHE A 88 5.91 12.19 5.39
N CYS A 89 4.92 12.78 6.08
CA CYS A 89 3.56 12.27 6.15
C CYS A 89 2.60 13.30 5.54
N ALA A 90 1.97 12.96 4.42
CA ALA A 90 1.06 13.82 3.69
C ALA A 90 -0.25 14.02 4.49
N PRO A 91 -0.55 15.26 4.95
CA PRO A 91 -1.67 15.51 5.83
C PRO A 91 -3.01 15.37 5.09
N GLY A 92 -3.97 14.73 5.76
CA GLY A 92 -5.33 14.55 5.29
C GLY A 92 -5.49 13.71 4.02
N ALA A 93 -4.43 13.06 3.54
CA ALA A 93 -4.44 12.19 2.37
C ALA A 93 -4.67 10.72 2.74
N ASP A 94 -5.19 9.96 1.80
CA ASP A 94 -5.32 8.49 1.84
C ASP A 94 -4.65 7.83 0.63
N GLY A 95 -4.24 8.60 -0.37
CA GLY A 95 -3.42 8.11 -1.47
C GLY A 95 -2.21 8.99 -1.72
N LEU A 96 -1.19 8.42 -2.34
CA LEU A 96 0.01 9.11 -2.79
C LEU A 96 0.24 8.79 -4.26
N VAL A 97 0.71 9.74 -5.06
CA VAL A 97 1.14 9.54 -6.45
C VAL A 97 2.42 10.31 -6.75
N THR A 98 3.29 9.77 -7.60
CA THR A 98 4.55 10.41 -8.00
C THR A 98 5.11 9.81 -9.31
N ASP A 99 5.95 10.56 -10.02
CA ASP A 99 6.84 10.08 -11.09
C ASP A 99 8.33 10.23 -10.69
N GLN A 100 8.61 10.62 -9.45
CA GLN A 100 9.96 10.84 -8.95
C GLN A 100 10.63 9.54 -8.52
N ARG A 101 11.93 9.43 -8.85
CA ARG A 101 12.84 8.43 -8.29
C ARG A 101 13.45 8.95 -6.99
N GLY A 102 13.96 8.05 -6.15
CA GLY A 102 14.50 8.41 -4.84
C GLY A 102 13.41 8.72 -3.80
N VAL A 103 12.15 8.40 -4.12
CA VAL A 103 10.99 8.55 -3.23
C VAL A 103 10.31 7.20 -3.09
N SER A 104 10.11 6.76 -1.84
CA SER A 104 9.37 5.54 -1.53
C SER A 104 8.03 5.88 -0.88
N LEU A 105 6.95 5.36 -1.45
CA LEU A 105 5.59 5.55 -0.94
C LEU A 105 5.26 4.48 0.09
N GLY A 106 4.59 4.87 1.17
CA GLY A 106 4.17 4.00 2.28
C GLY A 106 2.70 4.14 2.63
N ILE A 107 1.97 3.02 2.67
CA ILE A 107 0.58 2.98 3.15
C ILE A 107 0.43 1.90 4.22
N TYR A 108 -0.12 2.27 5.38
CA TYR A 108 -0.35 1.36 6.49
C TYR A 108 -1.75 0.78 6.48
N VAL A 109 -1.89 -0.54 6.56
CA VAL A 109 -3.22 -1.20 6.57
C VAL A 109 -3.37 -2.25 7.65
N ALA A 110 -4.58 -2.40 8.15
CA ALA A 110 -5.06 -3.57 8.86
C ALA A 110 -6.51 -3.71 8.47
N ASP A 111 -6.82 -4.71 7.64
CA ASP A 111 -8.08 -4.93 6.91
C ASP A 111 -8.33 -4.10 5.65
N CYS A 112 -8.09 -2.79 5.62
CA CYS A 112 -8.25 -2.01 4.38
C CYS A 112 -7.30 -2.50 3.27
N CYS A 113 -7.65 -2.28 1.99
CA CYS A 113 -6.78 -2.63 0.87
C CYS A 113 -5.75 -1.52 0.65
N ALA A 114 -4.47 -1.90 0.51
CA ALA A 114 -3.50 -1.07 -0.18
C ALA A 114 -3.59 -1.39 -1.68
N VAL A 115 -3.75 -0.36 -2.51
CA VAL A 115 -3.86 -0.50 -3.97
C VAL A 115 -2.64 0.16 -4.61
N TYR A 116 -1.87 -0.65 -5.32
CA TYR A 116 -0.69 -0.24 -6.06
C TYR A 116 -1.12 0.09 -7.48
N LEU A 117 -0.71 1.26 -7.97
CA LEU A 117 -0.93 1.73 -9.33
C LEU A 117 0.45 1.95 -9.97
N VAL A 118 0.71 1.34 -11.11
CA VAL A 118 1.97 1.53 -11.84
C VAL A 118 1.67 1.80 -13.31
N ASP A 119 2.16 2.92 -13.81
CA ASP A 119 2.22 3.21 -15.24
C ASP A 119 3.62 2.87 -15.79
N PRO A 120 3.78 1.77 -16.53
CA PRO A 120 5.07 1.40 -17.10
C PRO A 120 5.51 2.29 -18.26
N VAL A 121 4.59 3.02 -18.89
CA VAL A 121 4.87 3.89 -20.04
C VAL A 121 5.32 5.27 -19.57
N ARG A 122 4.56 5.90 -18.67
CA ARG A 122 4.91 7.21 -18.10
C ARG A 122 5.88 7.14 -16.93
N ARG A 123 6.11 5.94 -16.38
CA ARG A 123 6.89 5.72 -15.15
C ARG A 123 6.36 6.56 -14.00
N ALA A 124 5.04 6.51 -13.80
CA ALA A 124 4.36 7.12 -12.66
C ALA A 124 3.76 6.01 -11.79
N ILE A 125 3.73 6.23 -10.49
CA ILE A 125 3.25 5.28 -9.50
C ILE A 125 2.25 5.93 -8.55
N GLY A 126 1.39 5.09 -7.96
CA GLY A 126 0.49 5.48 -6.90
C GLY A 126 0.31 4.37 -5.87
N LEU A 127 0.16 4.76 -4.60
CA LEU A 127 -0.10 3.84 -3.50
C LEU A 127 -1.26 4.37 -2.66
N ILE A 128 -2.36 3.62 -2.64
CA ILE A 128 -3.66 4.12 -2.19
C ILE A 128 -4.23 3.26 -1.06
N HIS A 129 -4.67 3.90 0.01
CA HIS A 129 -5.44 3.28 1.08
C HIS A 129 -6.93 3.27 0.73
N SER A 130 -7.48 2.09 0.43
CA SER A 130 -8.88 1.91 0.08
C SER A 130 -9.58 0.98 1.08
N GLY A 131 -10.16 1.57 2.12
CA GLY A 131 -11.13 0.92 3.00
C GLY A 131 -12.58 1.08 2.50
N LYS A 132 -13.58 0.76 3.33
CA LYS A 132 -15.01 0.95 2.99
C LYS A 132 -15.31 2.36 2.45
N LYS A 133 -15.01 3.39 3.25
CA LYS A 133 -15.32 4.78 2.92
C LYS A 133 -14.54 5.29 1.69
N GLY A 134 -13.25 4.97 1.57
CA GLY A 134 -12.46 5.34 0.41
C GLY A 134 -12.98 4.70 -0.89
N THR A 135 -13.40 3.44 -0.80
CA THR A 135 -14.01 2.72 -1.93
C THR A 135 -15.37 3.30 -2.31
N GLU A 136 -16.22 3.66 -1.35
CA GLU A 136 -17.49 4.37 -1.59
C GLU A 136 -17.28 5.73 -2.27
N LEU A 137 -16.17 6.40 -1.98
CA LEU A 137 -15.77 7.67 -2.60
C LEU A 137 -14.97 7.51 -3.91
N ALA A 138 -14.81 6.26 -4.38
CA ALA A 138 -14.05 5.90 -5.57
C ALA A 138 -12.60 6.43 -5.56
N ILE A 139 -11.90 6.36 -4.43
CA ILE A 139 -10.52 6.87 -4.29
C ILE A 139 -9.55 6.29 -5.34
N VAL A 140 -9.72 5.04 -5.75
CA VAL A 140 -8.88 4.42 -6.78
C VAL A 140 -9.10 5.07 -8.15
N VAL A 141 -10.35 5.41 -8.48
CA VAL A 141 -10.67 6.14 -9.73
C VAL A 141 -10.04 7.53 -9.68
N ARG A 142 -10.15 8.24 -8.55
CA ARG A 142 -9.53 9.56 -8.37
C ARG A 142 -8.02 9.51 -8.50
N ALA A 143 -7.38 8.45 -8.02
CA ALA A 143 -5.94 8.26 -8.16
C ALA A 143 -5.54 8.04 -9.63
N ILE A 144 -6.32 7.27 -10.38
CA ILE A 144 -6.14 7.09 -11.83
C ILE A 144 -6.29 8.43 -12.56
N GLU A 145 -7.34 9.21 -12.24
CA GLU A 145 -7.55 10.55 -12.80
C GLU A 145 -6.40 11.50 -12.46
N GLN A 146 -5.84 11.43 -11.25
CA GLN A 146 -4.72 12.26 -10.83
C GLN A 146 -3.41 11.88 -11.52
N LEU A 147 -3.15 10.57 -11.71
CA LEU A 147 -2.02 10.09 -12.52
C LEU A 147 -2.14 10.59 -13.97
N HIS A 148 -3.34 10.54 -14.55
CA HIS A 148 -3.60 11.09 -15.88
C HIS A 148 -3.34 12.60 -15.93
N ALA A 149 -3.97 13.35 -15.03
CA ALA A 149 -3.91 14.81 -15.03
C ALA A 149 -2.49 15.37 -14.76
N ARG A 150 -1.68 14.66 -13.96
CA ARG A 150 -0.34 15.14 -13.58
C ARG A 150 0.78 14.58 -14.45
N PHE A 151 0.71 13.31 -14.83
CA PHE A 151 1.81 12.61 -15.48
C PHE A 151 1.46 12.13 -16.90
N GLY A 152 0.24 12.39 -17.37
CA GLY A 152 -0.25 11.95 -18.67
C GLY A 152 -0.43 10.44 -18.76
N SER A 153 -0.65 9.78 -17.61
CA SER A 153 -0.92 8.35 -17.56
C SER A 153 -2.22 7.99 -18.24
N GLU A 154 -2.23 6.84 -18.92
CA GLU A 154 -3.42 6.31 -19.58
C GLU A 154 -3.91 5.09 -18.81
N SER A 155 -5.19 5.05 -18.43
CA SER A 155 -5.77 3.95 -17.64
C SER A 155 -5.49 2.58 -18.27
N ALA A 156 -5.52 2.49 -19.59
CA ALA A 156 -5.27 1.25 -20.33
C ALA A 156 -3.85 0.69 -20.17
N ASN A 157 -2.88 1.53 -19.80
CA ASN A 157 -1.49 1.15 -19.55
C ASN A 157 -1.24 0.80 -18.09
N LEU A 158 -2.09 1.23 -17.17
CA LEU A 158 -1.90 1.01 -15.75
C LEU A 158 -1.95 -0.48 -15.39
N VAL A 159 -1.05 -0.87 -14.50
CA VAL A 159 -1.10 -2.11 -13.74
C VAL A 159 -1.60 -1.77 -12.34
N VAL A 160 -2.72 -2.39 -11.96
CA VAL A 160 -3.33 -2.26 -10.64
C VAL A 160 -3.15 -3.56 -9.88
N GLN A 161 -2.59 -3.49 -8.68
CA GLN A 161 -2.44 -4.63 -7.77
C GLN A 161 -3.09 -4.31 -6.42
N LEU A 162 -3.95 -5.21 -5.93
CA LEU A 162 -4.57 -5.13 -4.61
C LEU A 162 -3.81 -6.00 -3.61
N SER A 163 -3.52 -5.45 -2.44
CA SER A 163 -2.94 -6.19 -1.31
C SER A 163 -3.95 -7.15 -0.66
N PRO A 164 -3.48 -8.03 0.24
CA PRO A 164 -4.37 -8.69 1.20
C PRO A 164 -5.23 -7.65 1.95
N CYS A 165 -6.52 -7.95 2.12
CA CYS A 165 -7.49 -7.09 2.81
C CYS A 165 -8.62 -7.94 3.41
N ILE A 166 -9.50 -7.37 4.23
CA ILE A 166 -10.61 -8.13 4.82
C ILE A 166 -11.68 -8.47 3.78
N ARG A 167 -12.30 -9.64 3.92
CA ARG A 167 -13.27 -10.20 2.98
C ARG A 167 -14.41 -10.91 3.73
N PRO A 168 -15.54 -11.20 3.09
CA PRO A 168 -16.53 -12.12 3.64
C PRO A 168 -15.93 -13.50 3.96
N PRO A 169 -16.46 -14.19 4.99
CA PRO A 169 -17.55 -13.74 5.86
C PRO A 169 -17.10 -12.80 7.00
N HIS A 170 -15.80 -12.46 7.10
CA HIS A 170 -15.26 -11.65 8.21
C HIS A 170 -15.62 -10.16 8.13
N TYR A 171 -16.03 -9.69 6.95
CA TYR A 171 -16.65 -8.39 6.77
C TYR A 171 -17.65 -8.44 5.62
N GLU A 172 -18.83 -7.85 5.81
CA GLU A 172 -19.94 -7.89 4.85
C GLU A 172 -19.69 -7.09 3.57
N VAL A 173 -18.75 -6.13 3.59
CA VAL A 173 -18.43 -5.28 2.45
C VAL A 173 -17.27 -5.87 1.66
N GLU A 174 -17.52 -6.26 0.42
CA GLU A 174 -16.51 -6.73 -0.54
C GLU A 174 -15.83 -5.57 -1.28
N PHE A 175 -15.13 -4.69 -0.57
CA PHE A 175 -14.51 -3.54 -1.22
C PHE A 175 -13.39 -3.95 -2.21
N ALA A 176 -12.75 -5.13 -2.08
CA ALA A 176 -11.82 -5.62 -3.09
C ALA A 176 -12.51 -5.81 -4.46
N ALA A 177 -13.67 -6.47 -4.48
CA ALA A 177 -14.45 -6.66 -5.71
C ALA A 177 -14.92 -5.32 -6.29
N GLU A 178 -15.32 -4.38 -5.43
CA GLU A 178 -15.73 -3.04 -5.85
C GLU A 178 -14.55 -2.22 -6.40
N ILE A 179 -13.36 -2.29 -5.80
CA ILE A 179 -12.14 -1.66 -6.31
C ILE A 179 -11.81 -2.21 -7.70
N VAL A 180 -11.87 -3.53 -7.89
CA VAL A 180 -11.63 -4.16 -9.21
C VAL A 180 -12.65 -3.67 -10.24
N ARG A 181 -13.94 -3.60 -9.85
CA ARG A 181 -15.01 -3.09 -10.72
C ARG A 181 -14.75 -1.64 -11.12
N GLN A 182 -14.42 -0.77 -10.16
CA GLN A 182 -14.13 0.64 -10.37
C GLN A 182 -12.91 0.85 -11.28
N ALA A 183 -11.80 0.15 -11.03
CA ALA A 183 -10.60 0.23 -11.86
C ALA A 183 -10.87 -0.18 -13.32
N ARG A 184 -11.60 -1.30 -13.52
CA ARG A 184 -12.00 -1.75 -14.86
C ARG A 184 -12.92 -0.76 -15.56
N ALA A 185 -13.90 -0.20 -14.83
CA ALA A 185 -14.79 0.83 -15.35
C ALA A 185 -14.05 2.12 -15.75
N ALA A 186 -12.96 2.45 -15.05
CA ALA A 186 -12.06 3.56 -15.39
C ALA A 186 -11.12 3.25 -16.57
N GLY A 187 -11.22 2.07 -17.21
CA GLY A 187 -10.46 1.70 -18.40
C GLY A 187 -9.19 0.90 -18.12
N VAL A 188 -8.92 0.51 -16.87
CA VAL A 188 -7.76 -0.33 -16.54
C VAL A 188 -7.97 -1.76 -17.05
N ARG A 189 -6.99 -2.27 -17.80
CA ARG A 189 -7.01 -3.61 -18.38
C ARG A 189 -6.34 -4.65 -17.48
N GLN A 190 -5.32 -4.25 -16.73
CA GLN A 190 -4.50 -5.12 -15.91
C GLN A 190 -4.79 -4.87 -14.43
N VAL A 191 -5.66 -5.71 -13.86
CA VAL A 191 -6.06 -5.63 -12.44
C VAL A 191 -5.84 -6.99 -11.79
N TYR A 192 -5.02 -7.01 -10.75
CA TYR A 192 -4.64 -8.21 -10.01
C TYR A 192 -5.06 -8.08 -8.54
N ASP A 193 -5.61 -9.14 -7.99
CA ASP A 193 -6.02 -9.22 -6.59
C ASP A 193 -5.25 -10.36 -5.91
N SER A 194 -4.64 -10.09 -4.75
CA SER A 194 -4.01 -11.11 -3.91
C SER A 194 -4.97 -12.25 -3.54
N GLY A 195 -6.27 -11.96 -3.43
CA GLY A 195 -7.29 -12.91 -3.02
C GLY A 195 -7.24 -13.29 -1.53
N GLU A 196 -6.28 -12.76 -0.76
CA GLU A 196 -6.07 -13.15 0.64
C GLU A 196 -6.92 -12.30 1.59
N CYS A 197 -7.40 -12.95 2.67
CA CYS A 197 -8.21 -12.31 3.71
C CYS A 197 -7.37 -12.08 4.98
N THR A 198 -7.22 -10.83 5.40
CA THR A 198 -6.42 -10.47 6.59
C THR A 198 -6.97 -11.00 7.90
N ALA A 199 -8.28 -11.26 7.98
CA ALA A 199 -8.92 -11.81 9.17
C ALA A 199 -8.84 -13.35 9.24
N CYS A 200 -8.53 -14.05 8.14
CA CYS A 200 -8.44 -15.51 8.10
C CYS A 200 -7.15 -16.05 8.75
N ASP A 201 -6.06 -15.28 8.71
CA ASP A 201 -4.76 -15.69 9.23
C ASP A 201 -4.11 -14.56 10.03
N LEU A 202 -4.35 -14.56 11.34
CA LEU A 202 -3.77 -13.59 12.26
C LEU A 202 -2.29 -13.86 12.58
N GLN A 203 -1.70 -14.95 12.12
CA GLN A 203 -0.24 -15.13 12.20
C GLN A 203 0.44 -14.38 11.05
N ARG A 204 -0.20 -14.32 9.88
CA ARG A 204 0.31 -13.57 8.72
C ARG A 204 -0.10 -12.11 8.73
N TYR A 205 -1.28 -11.74 9.21
CA TYR A 205 -1.79 -10.37 9.08
C TYR A 205 -2.22 -9.77 10.41
N TYR A 206 -2.20 -8.44 10.47
CA TYR A 206 -2.96 -7.68 11.45
C TYR A 206 -4.38 -7.46 10.92
N SER A 207 -5.38 -7.63 11.77
CA SER A 207 -6.78 -7.41 11.43
C SER A 207 -7.46 -6.54 12.48
N TYR A 208 -7.83 -5.33 12.07
CA TYR A 208 -8.53 -4.38 12.93
C TYR A 208 -9.85 -4.97 13.46
N ARG A 209 -10.60 -5.66 12.60
CA ARG A 209 -11.90 -6.25 12.91
C ARG A 209 -11.76 -7.46 13.83
N ALA A 210 -10.88 -8.41 13.49
CA ALA A 210 -10.70 -9.63 14.27
C ALA A 210 -10.06 -9.35 15.64
N GLU A 211 -9.17 -8.36 15.72
CA GLU A 211 -8.43 -8.00 16.94
C GLU A 211 -9.05 -6.79 17.68
N LYS A 212 -10.33 -6.50 17.41
CA LYS A 212 -11.13 -5.51 18.16
C LYS A 212 -10.46 -4.13 18.28
N ALA A 213 -10.01 -3.61 17.15
CA ALA A 213 -9.38 -2.30 16.97
C ALA A 213 -8.00 -2.10 17.60
N ARG A 214 -7.45 -3.10 18.29
CA ARG A 214 -6.18 -3.03 19.01
C ARG A 214 -5.16 -3.97 18.37
N THR A 215 -4.47 -3.47 17.35
CA THR A 215 -3.53 -4.26 16.54
C THR A 215 -2.53 -3.38 15.80
N GLY A 216 -1.52 -4.02 15.22
CA GLY A 216 -0.49 -3.43 14.37
C GLY A 216 -0.99 -3.04 12.98
N ARG A 217 -0.07 -2.64 12.11
CA ARG A 217 -0.36 -2.33 10.71
C ARG A 217 0.66 -3.02 9.83
N MET A 218 0.18 -3.67 8.77
CA MET A 218 1.00 -4.01 7.62
C MET A 218 1.44 -2.73 6.93
N LEU A 219 2.55 -2.81 6.20
CA LEU A 219 3.11 -1.69 5.44
C LEU A 219 3.25 -2.07 3.97
N ALA A 220 2.51 -1.39 3.11
CA ALA A 220 2.70 -1.41 1.68
C ALA A 220 3.79 -0.40 1.27
N LEU A 221 4.72 -0.81 0.41
CA LEU A 221 5.85 -0.01 -0.07
C LEU A 221 5.90 -0.01 -1.60
N LEU A 222 6.12 1.14 -2.22
CA LEU A 222 6.28 1.28 -3.67
C LEU A 222 7.22 2.43 -4.02
N ALA A 223 8.21 2.18 -4.87
CA ALA A 223 9.14 3.17 -5.40
C ALA A 223 9.47 2.87 -6.86
N LEU A 224 9.88 3.88 -7.63
CA LEU A 224 10.45 3.69 -8.96
C LEU A 224 11.92 3.28 -8.85
N THR A 225 12.33 2.23 -9.58
CA THR A 225 13.76 1.85 -9.73
C THR A 225 14.41 2.63 -10.83
#